data_AF-A0A0F9QMF2-F1
#
_entry.id   AF-A0A0F9QMF2-F1
#
_cell.length_a   1.000
_cell.length_b   1.000
_cell.length_c   1.000
_cell.angle_alpha   90.00
_cell.angle_beta   90.00
_cell.angle_gamma   90.00
#
_symmetry.space_group_name_H-M   'P 1'
#
loop_
_entity.id
_entity.type
_entity.pdbx_description
1 polymer ?
#
loop_
_entity_poly.entity_id
_entity_poly.type
_entity_poly.pdbx_seq_one_letter_code
_entity_poly.pdbx_strand_id
1 'polypeptide(L)' 'MIVNVTQDHIKRGIQDDMCSCPIALALLPSMGGVTVAREYVATRDHGEFDLPPEAQQFIRDFDAGWMVYPISFEMTRRE' A
#
# COMPACT_ATOMS: atom_id res chain seq x y z
N MET A 1 1.74 12.73 0.71
CA MET A 1 2.82 11.95 0.05
C MET A 1 2.22 11.13 -1.07
N ILE A 2 2.77 11.25 -2.28
CA ILE A 2 2.26 10.52 -3.45
C ILE A 2 2.86 9.11 -3.50
N VAL A 3 2.01 8.10 -3.66
CA VAL A 3 2.37 6.71 -3.86
C VAL A 3 1.92 6.26 -5.23
N ASN A 4 2.81 5.56 -5.94
CA ASN A 4 2.55 5.00 -7.27
C ASN A 4 2.68 3.48 -7.22
N VAL A 5 1.55 2.78 -7.27
CA VAL A 5 1.51 1.32 -7.34
C VAL A 5 1.53 0.92 -8.82
N THR A 6 2.59 0.24 -9.23
CA THR A 6 2.80 -0.17 -10.62
C THR A 6 2.32 -1.61 -10.86
N GLN A 7 2.26 -2.02 -12.13
CA GLN A 7 1.95 -3.40 -12.48
C GLN A 7 2.98 -4.40 -11.93
N ASP A 8 4.24 -3.99 -11.77
CA ASP A 8 5.28 -4.83 -11.15
C ASP A 8 4.99 -5.09 -9.68
N HIS A 9 4.60 -4.04 -8.93
CA HIS A 9 4.20 -4.18 -7.53
C HIS A 9 2.99 -5.10 -7.37
N ILE A 10 2.02 -5.04 -8.30
CA ILE A 10 0.86 -5.94 -8.31
C ILE A 10 1.28 -7.39 -8.55
N LYS A 11 2.16 -7.64 -9.54
CA LYS A 11 2.62 -8.99 -9.89
C LYS A 11 3.44 -9.65 -8.78
N ARG A 12 4.20 -8.85 -8.04
CA ARG A 12 5.06 -9.31 -6.95
C ARG A 12 4.35 -9.30 -5.60
N GLY A 13 3.19 -8.66 -5.53
CA GLY A 13 2.40 -8.54 -4.32
C GLY A 13 1.93 -9.90 -3.82
N ILE A 14 1.85 -10.07 -2.50
CA ILE A 14 1.27 -11.25 -1.85
C ILE A 14 -0.03 -10.84 -1.17
N GLN A 15 -1.10 -11.59 -1.43
CA GLN A 15 -2.42 -11.39 -0.84
C GLN A 15 -2.38 -11.62 0.67
N ASP A 16 -3.14 -10.82 1.42
CA ASP A 16 -3.24 -10.89 2.89
C ASP A 16 -1.88 -10.71 3.62
N ASP A 17 -0.82 -10.30 2.92
CA ASP A 17 0.50 -10.02 3.49
C ASP A 17 0.73 -8.50 3.60
N MET A 18 0.63 -8.00 4.83
CA MET A 18 0.80 -6.59 5.17
C MET A 18 2.18 -6.00 4.79
N CYS A 19 3.22 -6.82 4.67
CA CYS A 19 4.58 -6.38 4.36
C CYS A 19 4.95 -6.56 2.89
N SER A 20 4.21 -7.41 2.18
CA SER A 20 4.48 -7.78 0.78
C SER A 20 3.33 -7.45 -0.17
N CYS A 21 2.30 -6.71 0.25
CA CYS A 21 1.24 -6.26 -0.64
C CYS A 21 1.75 -5.19 -1.65
N PRO A 22 1.00 -4.89 -2.73
CA PRO A 22 1.48 -3.97 -3.76
C PRO A 22 1.79 -2.56 -3.25
N ILE A 23 1.07 -2.07 -2.24
CA ILE A 23 1.35 -0.75 -1.62
C ILE A 23 2.62 -0.80 -0.78
N ALA A 24 2.85 -1.87 -0.01
CA ALA A 24 4.06 -2.06 0.77
C ALA A 24 5.29 -2.07 -0.15
N LEU A 25 5.22 -2.84 -1.25
CA LEU A 25 6.27 -2.90 -2.27
C LEU A 25 6.55 -1.56 -2.94
N ALA A 26 5.51 -0.73 -3.15
CA ALA A 26 5.67 0.60 -3.73
C ALA A 26 6.41 1.58 -2.78
N LEU A 27 6.27 1.40 -1.48
CA LEU A 27 6.83 2.28 -0.45
C LEU A 27 8.20 1.83 0.04
N LEU A 28 8.48 0.53 0.00
CA LEU A 28 9.69 -0.09 0.52
C LEU A 28 11.00 0.62 0.10
N PRO A 29 11.19 1.05 -1.17
CA PRO A 29 12.42 1.73 -1.59
C PRO A 29 12.63 3.10 -0.94
N SER A 30 11.54 3.77 -0.54
CA SER A 30 11.57 5.14 -0.03
C SER A 30 11.46 5.23 1.49
N MET A 31 10.76 4.27 2.12
CA MET A 31 10.38 4.30 3.53
C MET A 31 11.07 3.23 4.38
N GLY A 32 11.75 2.26 3.78
CA GLY A 32 12.25 1.09 4.51
C GLY A 32 11.11 0.21 5.00
N GLY A 33 11.25 -0.42 6.17
CA GLY A 33 10.27 -1.38 6.70
C GLY A 33 8.84 -0.79 6.75
N VAL A 34 7.94 -1.35 5.93
CA VAL A 34 6.56 -0.89 5.76
C VAL A 34 5.61 -2.02 6.11
N THR A 35 4.54 -1.68 6.82
CA THR A 35 3.41 -2.54 7.12
C THR A 35 2.12 -1.84 6.73
N VAL A 36 1.31 -2.48 5.89
CA VAL A 36 0.07 -1.93 5.36
C VAL A 36 -1.11 -2.59 6.07
N ALA A 37 -1.88 -1.78 6.80
CA ALA A 37 -3.18 -2.16 7.34
C ALA A 37 -4.31 -1.71 6.40
N ARG A 38 -5.56 -2.04 6.73
CA ARG A 38 -6.73 -1.69 5.90
C ARG A 38 -6.94 -0.19 5.73
N GLU A 39 -6.58 0.62 6.73
CA GLU A 39 -6.90 2.05 6.78
C GLU A 39 -5.65 2.93 6.84
N TYR A 40 -4.49 2.35 7.14
CA TYR A 40 -3.27 3.10 7.34
C TYR A 40 -2.04 2.29 6.95
N VAL A 41 -0.92 2.98 6.77
CA VAL A 41 0.41 2.41 6.59
C VAL A 41 1.24 2.78 7.81
N ALA A 42 1.86 1.79 8.44
CA ALA A 42 2.90 2.00 9.45
C ALA A 42 4.27 1.83 8.81
N THR A 43 5.18 2.74 9.12
CA THR A 43 6.57 2.69 8.67
C THR A 43 7.49 2.64 9.89
N ARG A 44 8.65 2.01 9.74
CA ARG A 44 9.62 1.88 10.84
C ARG A 44 10.14 3.24 11.33
N ASP A 45 10.43 4.15 10.41
CA ASP A 45 11.18 5.39 10.70
C ASP A 45 10.39 6.68 10.43
N HIS A 46 9.22 6.60 9.78
CA HIS A 46 8.45 7.79 9.34
C HIS A 46 7.06 7.93 10.01
N GLY A 47 6.67 6.98 10.88
CA GLY A 47 5.39 6.97 11.57
C GLY A 47 4.26 6.36 10.73
N GLU A 48 3.03 6.75 11.05
CA GLU A 48 1.81 6.25 10.40
C GLU A 48 1.24 7.24 9.38
N PHE A 49 0.63 6.71 8.33
CA PHE A 49 -0.03 7.48 7.28
C PHE A 49 -1.42 6.91 7.01
N ASP A 50 -2.44 7.75 6.89
CA ASP A 50 -3.78 7.32 6.52
C ASP A 50 -3.84 6.98 5.02
N LEU A 51 -4.50 5.86 4.71
CA LEU A 51 -4.79 5.47 3.34
C LEU A 51 -6.10 6.10 2.88
N PRO A 52 -6.12 6.76 1.71
CA PRO A 52 -7.36 7.28 1.17
C PRO A 52 -8.28 6.15 0.70
N PRO A 53 -9.61 6.37 0.60
CA PRO A 53 -10.59 5.32 0.34
C PRO A 53 -10.30 4.45 -0.89
N GLU A 54 -9.74 5.03 -1.96
CA GLU A 54 -9.35 4.32 -3.17
C GLU A 54 -8.21 3.31 -2.95
N ALA A 55 -7.25 3.65 -2.09
CA ALA A 55 -6.15 2.75 -1.72
C ALA A 55 -6.65 1.63 -0.81
N GLN A 56 -7.59 1.94 0.10
CA GLN A 56 -8.23 0.93 0.92
C GLN A 56 -9.05 -0.06 0.07
N GLN A 57 -9.78 0.43 -0.93
CA GLN A 57 -10.51 -0.42 -1.86
C GLN A 57 -9.57 -1.27 -2.70
N PHE A 58 -8.48 -0.69 -3.19
CA PHE A 58 -7.46 -1.40 -3.94
C PHE A 58 -6.89 -2.61 -3.15
N ILE A 59 -6.58 -2.44 -1.86
CA ILE A 59 -6.11 -3.54 -1.00
C ILE A 59 -7.19 -4.61 -0.89
N ARG A 60 -8.44 -4.21 -0.60
CA ARG A 60 -9.56 -5.17 -0.47
C ARG A 60 -9.76 -6.01 -1.73
N ASP A 61 -9.72 -5.38 -2.90
CA ASP A 61 -9.90 -6.07 -4.17
C ASP A 61 -8.72 -7.01 -4.46
N PHE A 62 -7.50 -6.57 -4.18
CA PHE A 62 -6.29 -7.38 -4.35
C PHE A 62 -6.31 -8.62 -3.44
N ASP A 63 -6.58 -8.44 -2.14
CA ASP A 63 -6.63 -9.52 -1.15
C ASP A 63 -7.79 -10.48 -1.43
N ALA A 64 -8.90 -9.99 -1.99
CA ALA A 64 -10.02 -10.83 -2.44
C ALA A 64 -9.73 -11.65 -3.72
N GLY A 65 -8.56 -11.46 -4.35
CA GLY A 65 -8.20 -12.11 -5.61
C GLY A 65 -8.90 -11.54 -6.83
N TRP A 66 -9.40 -10.32 -6.73
CA TRP A 66 -9.99 -9.63 -7.86
C TRP A 66 -8.91 -8.99 -8.72
N MET A 67 -9.27 -8.70 -9.97
CA MET A 67 -8.38 -8.01 -10.87
C MET A 67 -8.24 -6.54 -10.45
N VAL A 68 -7.01 -6.11 -10.16
CA VAL A 68 -6.68 -4.72 -9.85
C VAL A 68 -5.72 -4.14 -10.90
N TYR A 69 -5.69 -2.82 -10.99
CA TYR A 69 -4.87 -2.07 -11.94
C TYR A 69 -3.94 -1.10 -11.22
N PRO A 70 -2.84 -0.66 -11.85
CA PRO A 70 -1.96 0.37 -11.31
C PRO A 70 -2.76 1.60 -10.84
N ILE A 71 -2.40 2.11 -9.66
CA ILE A 71 -3.09 3.23 -9.02
C ILE A 71 -2.06 4.21 -8.44
N SER A 72 -2.41 5.50 -8.48
CA SER A 72 -1.68 6.57 -7.82
C SER A 72 -2.60 7.28 -6.85
N PHE A 73 -2.13 7.54 -5.63
CA PHE A 73 -2.91 8.22 -4.60
C PHE A 73 -2.00 9.00 -3.66
N GLU A 74 -2.60 9.90 -2.87
CA GLU A 74 -1.91 10.65 -1.84
C GLU A 74 -2.29 10.17 -0.44
N MET A 75 -1.30 9.94 0.41
CA MET A 75 -1.48 9.66 1.84
C MET A 75 -1.07 10.86 2.69
N THR A 76 -1.77 11.04 3.81
CA THR A 76 -1.47 12.06 4.83
C THR A 76 -0.90 11.41 6.07
N ARG A 77 -0.02 12.13 6.78
CA ARG A 77 0.49 11.64 8.06
C ARG A 77 -0.65 11.54 9.05
N ARG A 78 -0.75 10.42 9.75
CA ARG A 78 -1.74 10.19 10.81
C ARG A 78 -1.24 10.88 12.08
N GLU A 79 -2.07 11.74 12.67
CA GLU A 79 -1.78 12.47 13.92
C GLU A 79 -2.10 11.65 15.17
#